data_AF-A0A426QG68-F1
#
_entry.id   AF-A0A426QG68-F1
#
_cell.length_a   1.000
_cell.length_b   1.000
_cell.length_c   1.000
_cell.angle_alpha   90.00
_cell.angle_beta   90.00
_cell.angle_gamma   90.00
#
_symmetry.space_group_name_H-M   'P 1'
#
loop_
_entity.id
_entity.type
_entity.pdbx_description
1 polymer ?
#
loop_
_entity_poly.entity_id
_entity_poly.type
_entity_poly.pdbx_seq_one_letter_code
_entity_poly.pdbx_strand_id
1 'polypeptide(L)' 'MATGKTTTLTFRIEPGLKEALREAANREHRSIANMVEVLIRDYCGRNGIEIEEIDAASSSRPGGKTK' A
#
# COMPACT_ATOMS: atom_id res chain seq x y z
N MET A 1 19.42 -5.56 -0.44
CA MET A 1 18.40 -5.90 0.58
C MET A 1 17.95 -4.59 1.22
N ALA A 2 16.94 -3.94 0.61
CA ALA A 2 16.47 -2.64 1.06
C ALA A 2 15.69 -2.82 2.36
N THR A 3 16.12 -2.11 3.41
CA THR A 3 15.44 -2.05 4.71
C THR A 3 14.15 -1.24 4.53
N GLY A 4 13.09 -1.89 4.06
CA GLY A 4 11.78 -1.28 3.92
C GLY A 4 11.33 -0.74 5.27
N LYS A 5 11.19 0.59 5.38
CA LYS A 5 10.68 1.28 6.57
C LYS A 5 9.21 0.89 6.73
N THR A 6 8.96 -0.23 7.40
CA THR A 6 7.61 -0.69 7.70
C THR A 6 7.08 0.12 8.88
N THR A 7 6.03 0.89 8.64
CA THR A 7 5.30 1.60 9.71
C THR A 7 4.08 0.78 10.10
N THR A 8 3.95 0.47 11.39
CA THR A 8 2.81 -0.28 11.92
C THR A 8 1.56 0.61 11.90
N LEU A 9 0.58 0.26 11.06
CA LEU A 9 -0.73 0.90 11.03
C LEU A 9 -1.72 0.09 11.88
N THR A 10 -2.24 0.70 12.96
CA THR A 10 -3.29 0.09 13.79
C THR A 10 -4.61 0.77 13.50
N PHE A 11 -5.60 0.02 13.00
CA PHE A 11 -6.94 0.52 12.73
C PHE A 11 -7.97 -0.44 13.30
N ARG A 12 -9.06 0.11 13.85
CA ARG A 12 -10.20 -0.69 14.34
C ARG A 12 -11.21 -0.83 13.21
N ILE A 13 -11.62 -2.06 12.95
CA ILE A 13 -12.64 -2.39 11.96
C ILE A 13 -13.71 -3.26 12.59
N GLU A 14 -14.90 -3.20 12.00
CA GLU A 14 -15.97 -4.11 12.33
C GLU A 14 -15.55 -5.57 12.09
N PRO A 15 -16.00 -6.51 12.94
CA PRO A 15 -15.61 -7.93 12.83
C PRO A 15 -16.04 -8.54 11.49
N GLY A 16 -17.16 -8.11 10.91
CA GLY A 16 -17.60 -8.55 9.58
C GLY A 16 -16.67 -8.10 8.46
N LEU A 17 -16.07 -6.91 8.57
CA LEU A 17 -15.11 -6.41 7.59
C LEU A 17 -13.78 -7.17 7.67
N LYS A 18 -13.37 -7.56 8.89
CA LYS A 18 -12.18 -8.40 9.10
C LYS A 18 -12.32 -9.77 8.43
N GLU A 19 -13.48 -10.41 8.56
CA GLU A 19 -13.77 -11.70 7.93
C GLU A 19 -13.72 -11.60 6.41
N ALA A 20 -14.38 -10.60 5.82
CA ALA A 20 -14.36 -10.36 4.38
C ALA A 20 -12.94 -10.08 3.87
N LEU A 21 -12.16 -9.27 4.60
CA LEU A 21 -10.79 -8.95 4.23
C LEU A 21 -9.85 -10.16 4.36
N ARG A 22 -10.09 -11.03 5.35
CA ARG A 22 -9.39 -12.31 5.49
C ARG A 22 -9.71 -13.26 4.34
N GLU A 23 -10.96 -13.34 3.92
CA GLU A 23 -11.35 -14.17 2.77
C GLU A 23 -10.73 -13.65 1.47
N ALA A 24 -10.75 -12.34 1.24
CA ALA A 24 -10.09 -11.72 0.10
C ALA A 24 -8.58 -11.99 0.08
N ALA A 25 -7.91 -11.83 1.23
CA ALA A 25 -6.49 -12.14 1.37
C ALA A 25 -6.18 -13.62 1.10
N ASN A 26 -7.05 -14.53 1.58
CA ASN A 26 -6.90 -15.97 1.36
C ASN A 26 -7.07 -16.35 -0.11
N ARG A 27 -8.02 -15.74 -0.82
CA ARG A 27 -8.21 -15.93 -2.27
C ARG A 27 -7.01 -15.49 -3.10
N GLU A 28 -6.33 -14.42 -2.68
CA GLU A 28 -5.12 -13.90 -3.34
C GLU A 28 -3.83 -14.62 -2.92
N HIS A 29 -3.89 -15.58 -2.00
CA HIS A 29 -2.72 -16.24 -1.41
C HIS A 29 -1.71 -15.25 -0.78
N ARG A 30 -2.18 -14.12 -0.24
CA ARG A 30 -1.33 -13.12 0.41
C ARG A 30 -1.77 -12.87 1.85
N SER A 31 -0.85 -12.42 2.67
CA SER A 31 -1.17 -11.99 4.04
C SER A 31 -2.16 -10.83 4.03
N ILE A 32 -2.98 -10.72 5.09
CA ILE A 32 -3.90 -9.60 5.32
C ILE A 32 -3.20 -8.24 5.15
N ALA A 33 -1.96 -8.11 5.63
CA ALA A 33 -1.16 -6.90 5.47
C ALA A 33 -0.91 -6.52 4.00
N ASN A 34 -0.50 -7.49 3.17
CA ASN A 34 -0.31 -7.27 1.73
C ASN A 34 -1.63 -6.96 1.02
N MET A 35 -2.74 -7.60 1.43
CA MET A 35 -4.06 -7.28 0.87
C MET A 35 -4.46 -5.83 1.18
N VAL A 36 -4.24 -5.38 2.42
CA VAL A 36 -4.46 -3.98 2.81
C VAL A 36 -3.58 -3.04 1.99
N GLU A 37 -2.32 -3.40 1.75
CA GLU A 37 -1.40 -2.60 0.94
C GLU A 37 -1.90 -2.45 -0.51
N VAL A 38 -2.38 -3.52 -1.13
CA VAL A 38 -2.96 -3.48 -2.49
C VAL A 38 -4.22 -2.62 -2.53
N LEU A 39 -5.10 -2.74 -1.52
CA LEU A 39 -6.32 -1.91 -1.42
C LEU A 39 -5.99 -0.44 -1.26
N ILE A 40 -4.98 -0.10 -0.45
CA ILE A 40 -4.52 1.28 -0.26
C ILE A 40 -3.93 1.81 -1.57
N ARG A 41 -3.06 1.04 -2.24
CA ARG A 41 -2.47 1.42 -3.54
C ARG A 41 -3.53 1.63 -4.62
N ASP A 42 -4.50 0.73 -4.74
CA ASP A 42 -5.61 0.85 -5.70
C ASP A 42 -6.49 2.06 -5.39
N TYR A 43 -6.85 2.29 -4.12
CA TYR A 43 -7.62 3.46 -3.70
C TYR A 43 -6.88 4.78 -3.98
N CYS A 44 -5.60 4.85 -3.64
CA CYS A 44 -4.76 6.01 -3.91
C CYS A 44 -4.61 6.25 -5.41
N GLY A 45 -4.36 5.21 -6.21
CA GLY A 45 -4.29 5.31 -7.66
C GLY A 45 -5.59 5.83 -8.29
N ARG A 46 -6.75 5.38 -7.80
CA ARG A 46 -8.06 5.86 -8.26
C ARG A 46 -8.37 7.29 -7.83
N ASN A 47 -7.91 7.70 -6.66
CA ASN A 47 -8.13 9.06 -6.14
C ASN A 47 -7.03 10.05 -6.55
N GLY A 48 -6.01 9.62 -7.29
CA GLY A 48 -4.88 10.47 -7.67
C GLY A 48 -4.00 10.88 -6.47
N ILE A 49 -3.98 10.08 -5.41
CA ILE A 49 -3.12 10.29 -4.25
C ILE A 49 -1.78 9.64 -4.58
N GLU A 50 -0.74 10.45 -4.76
CA GLU A 50 0.63 9.94 -4.93
C GLU A 50 1.10 9.30 -3.63
N ILE A 51 1.22 7.97 -3.63
CA ILE A 51 1.96 7.26 -2.59
C ILE A 51 3.42 7.47 -2.92
N GLU A 52 4.09 8.37 -2.20
CA GLU A 52 5.55 8.43 -2.21
C GLU A 52 6.05 7.08 -1.67
N GLU A 53 6.42 6.17 -2.58
CA GLU A 53 7.31 5.07 -2.22
C GLU A 53 8.59 5.74 -1.74
N ILE A 54 8.75 5.85 -0.42
CA ILE A 54 9.99 6.27 0.24
C ILE A 54 10.99 5.13 0.08
N ASP A 55 11.23 4.73 -1.17
CA ASP A 55 12.33 3.89 -1.55
C ASP A 55 13.57 4.74 -1.42
N ALA A 56 14.46 4.29 -0.55
CA ALA A 56 15.73 4.94 -0.26
C ALA A 56 16.69 4.97 -1.47
N ALA A 57 16.23 4.70 -2.70
CA ALA A 57 17.00 4.80 -3.94
C ALA A 57 16.63 5.99 -4.85
N SER A 58 15.72 6.91 -4.49
CA SER A 58 15.61 8.18 -5.23
C SER A 58 16.64 9.22 -4.79
N SER A 59 17.91 8.80 -4.79
CA SER A 59 19.00 9.67 -5.21
C SER A 59 19.15 9.52 -6.72
N SER A 60 18.19 9.98 -7.54
CA SER A 60 18.40 10.43 -8.93
C SER A 60 17.11 10.61 -9.74
N ARG A 61 16.55 11.82 -9.75
CA ARG A 61 16.57 12.76 -10.89
C ARG A 61 15.45 13.81 -10.77
N PRO A 62 15.76 15.11 -10.93
CA PRO A 62 14.75 16.11 -11.21
C PRO A 62 14.28 15.92 -12.66
N GLY A 63 12.97 15.74 -12.84
CA GLY A 63 12.39 15.33 -14.12
C GLY A 63 11.13 16.10 -14.52
N GLY A 64 10.97 17.36 -14.12
CA GLY A 64 9.95 18.24 -14.68
C GLY A 64 10.38 18.79 -16.04
N LYS A 65 10.01 18.13 -17.15
CA LYS A 65 9.68 18.82 -18.41
C LYS A 65 8.27 19.37 -18.22
N THR A 66 7.89 20.55 -18.74
CA THR A 66 7.38 20.73 -20.12
C THR A 66 7.08 22.25 -20.25
N LYS A 67 7.78 22.96 -21.14
CA LYS A 67 7.31 23.61 -22.40
C LYS A 67 6.43 24.84 -22.23
#